data_AF-A0A958XZI6-F1
#
_entry.id   AF-A0A958XZI6-F1
#
_cell.length_a   1.000
_cell.length_b   1.000
_cell.length_c   1.000
_cell.angle_alpha   90.00
_cell.angle_beta   90.00
_cell.angle_gamma   90.00
#
_symmetry.space_group_name_H-M   'P 1'
#
loop_
_entity.id
_entity.type
_entity.pdbx_description
1 polymer ?
#
loop_
_entity_poly.entity_id
_entity_poly.type
_entity_poly.pdbx_seq_one_letter_code
_entity_poly.pdbx_strand_id
1 'polypeptide(L)'
;MDCKEGTVTITRQINQLLEQIHPRAYSMPLGLFNESTLGQHFRHIFDFYDCLLRGVSEGVVDYASRMRNEQMEKDPGYARSAFHQLAQACQELQESQPLNVRADFS
;
A
#
# COMPACT_ATOMS: atom_id res chain seq x y z
N MET A 1 6.78 17.47 9.49
CA MET A 1 6.02 16.44 8.79
C MET A 1 5.95 15.24 9.71
N ASP A 2 4.77 15.01 10.27
CA ASP A 2 4.50 13.76 11.01
C ASP A 2 4.23 12.61 10.02
N CYS A 3 4.05 11.38 10.51
CA CYS A 3 3.87 10.22 9.64
C CYS A 3 2.54 10.31 8.86
N LYS A 4 1.53 10.98 9.41
CA LYS A 4 0.24 11.21 8.76
C LYS A 4 0.33 12.15 7.56
N GLU A 5 0.96 13.31 7.72
CA GLU A 5 1.24 14.26 6.65
C GLU A 5 2.11 13.63 5.55
N GLY A 6 3.10 12.83 5.96
CA GLY A 6 3.92 12.04 5.04
C GLY A 6 3.09 11.06 4.22
N THR A 7 2.21 10.30 4.88
CA THR A 7 1.32 9.32 4.23
C THR A 7 0.38 10.00 3.23
N VAL A 8 -0.24 11.13 3.59
CA VAL A 8 -1.10 11.91 2.68
C VAL A 8 -0.31 12.41 1.47
N THR A 9 0.90 12.89 1.69
CA THR A 9 1.76 13.39 0.61
C THR A 9 2.12 12.28 -0.38
N ILE A 10 2.55 11.12 0.13
CA ILE A 10 2.95 9.97 -0.69
C ILE A 10 1.74 9.41 -1.45
N THR A 11 0.62 9.19 -0.77
CA THR A 11 -0.60 8.66 -1.42
C THR A 11 -1.16 9.60 -2.47
N ARG A 12 -1.06 10.93 -2.27
CA ARG A 12 -1.39 11.91 -3.30
C ARG A 12 -0.49 11.79 -4.53
N GLN A 13 0.83 11.66 -4.35
CA GLN A 13 1.77 11.47 -5.46
C GLN A 13 1.53 10.16 -6.20
N ILE A 14 1.27 9.06 -5.48
CA ILE A 14 0.88 7.77 -6.05
C ILE A 14 -0.37 7.93 -6.90
N ASN A 15 -1.42 8.58 -6.38
CA ASN A 15 -2.67 8.80 -7.11
C ASN A 15 -2.47 9.62 -8.39
N GLN A 16 -1.65 10.68 -8.35
CA GLN A 16 -1.31 11.49 -9.51
C GLN A 16 -0.54 10.68 -10.57
N LEU A 17 0.32 9.77 -10.15
CA LEU A 17 1.06 8.89 -11.06
C LEU A 17 0.14 7.84 -11.69
N LEU A 18 -0.67 7.17 -10.89
CA LEU A 18 -1.62 6.15 -11.35
C LEU A 18 -2.65 6.70 -12.34
N GLU A 19 -3.01 7.99 -12.23
CA GLU A 19 -3.87 8.67 -13.20
C GLU A 19 -3.28 8.77 -14.60
N GLN A 20 -1.95 8.81 -14.70
CA GLN A 20 -1.22 8.99 -15.95
C GLN A 20 -0.78 7.67 -16.59
N ILE A 21 -0.87 6.56 -15.86
CA ILE A 21 -0.43 5.25 -16.33
C ILE A 21 -1.58 4.56 -17.08
N HIS A 22 -1.32 4.22 -18.34
CA HIS A 22 -2.26 3.41 -19.12
C HIS A 22 -2.39 1.98 -18.52
N PRO A 23 -3.60 1.38 -18.41
CA PRO A 23 -3.80 0.07 -17.81
C PRO A 23 -2.88 -1.03 -18.36
N ARG A 24 -2.63 -1.03 -19.67
CA ARG A 24 -1.69 -1.97 -20.29
C ARG A 24 -0.26 -1.84 -19.73
N ALA A 25 0.25 -0.63 -19.53
CA ALA A 25 1.59 -0.41 -18.98
C ALA A 25 1.65 -0.78 -17.50
N TYR A 26 0.56 -0.55 -16.77
CA TYR A 26 0.43 -0.90 -15.35
C TYR A 26 0.64 -2.39 -15.08
N SER A 27 0.04 -3.25 -15.90
CA SER A 27 0.06 -4.71 -15.74
C SER A 27 1.11 -5.42 -16.59
N MET A 28 1.95 -4.68 -17.32
CA MET A 28 2.97 -5.27 -18.20
C MET A 28 4.23 -5.62 -17.41
N PRO A 29 4.79 -6.83 -17.55
CA PRO A 29 6.11 -7.18 -17.02
C PRO A 29 7.18 -6.25 -17.56
N LEU A 30 8.05 -5.76 -16.67
CA LEU A 30 9.17 -4.91 -17.03
C LEU A 30 10.46 -5.64 -16.72
N GLY A 31 11.32 -5.84 -17.72
CA GLY A 31 12.62 -6.48 -17.53
C GLY A 31 13.51 -5.72 -16.51
N LEU A 32 13.37 -4.39 -16.44
CA LEU A 32 14.03 -3.57 -15.43
C LEU A 32 13.62 -3.93 -13.99
N PHE A 33 12.43 -4.50 -13.81
CA PHE A 33 11.89 -4.93 -12.52
C PHE A 33 11.93 -6.46 -12.37
N ASN A 34 12.88 -7.14 -13.02
CA ASN A 34 12.99 -8.61 -12.97
C ASN A 34 11.66 -9.29 -13.33
N GLU A 35 11.04 -8.85 -14.43
CA GLU A 35 9.72 -9.31 -14.90
C GLU A 35 8.53 -8.99 -13.98
N SER A 36 8.72 -8.18 -12.94
CA SER A 36 7.60 -7.65 -12.16
C SER A 36 6.89 -6.50 -12.88
N THR A 37 5.63 -6.27 -12.53
CA THR A 37 4.79 -5.19 -13.09
C THR A 37 4.77 -3.96 -12.18
N LEU A 38 4.34 -2.81 -12.72
CA LEU A 38 4.06 -1.63 -11.89
C LEU A 38 2.96 -1.94 -10.86
N GLY A 39 1.91 -2.65 -11.27
CA GLY A 39 0.82 -3.01 -10.37
C GLY A 39 1.27 -3.90 -9.20
N GLN A 40 2.19 -4.83 -9.42
CA GLN A 40 2.80 -5.61 -8.34
C GLN A 40 3.57 -4.74 -7.35
N HIS A 41 4.23 -3.69 -7.83
CA HIS A 41 4.93 -2.74 -6.96
C HIS A 41 3.96 -1.89 -6.13
N PHE A 42 2.89 -1.36 -6.74
CA PHE A 42 1.87 -0.62 -6.01
C PHE A 42 1.12 -1.49 -5.00
N ARG A 43 0.77 -2.72 -5.37
CA ARG A 43 0.22 -3.70 -4.44
C ARG A 43 1.17 -3.92 -3.25
N HIS A 44 2.47 -4.08 -3.51
CA HIS A 44 3.45 -4.26 -2.45
C HIS A 44 3.45 -3.10 -1.42
N ILE A 45 3.38 -1.85 -1.90
CA ILE A 45 3.29 -0.67 -1.02
C ILE A 45 1.99 -0.69 -0.22
N PHE A 46 0.85 -0.90 -0.89
CA PHE A 46 -0.45 -0.91 -0.23
C PHE A 46 -0.55 -2.00 0.83
N ASP A 47 -0.07 -3.22 0.54
CA ASP A 47 -0.15 -4.36 1.45
C ASP A 47 0.52 -4.09 2.82
N PHE A 48 1.57 -3.25 2.86
CA PHE A 48 2.19 -2.84 4.12
C PHE A 48 1.27 -1.94 4.95
N TYR A 49 0.67 -0.94 4.33
CA TYR A 49 -0.25 -0.06 5.03
C TYR A 49 -1.54 -0.80 5.44
N ASP A 50 -2.07 -1.65 4.58
CA ASP A 50 -3.23 -2.49 4.91
C ASP A 50 -2.94 -3.42 6.09
N CYS A 51 -1.75 -4.03 6.12
CA CYS A 51 -1.30 -4.81 7.26
C CYS A 51 -1.18 -3.99 8.55
N LEU A 52 -0.64 -2.77 8.47
CA LEU A 52 -0.59 -1.85 9.61
C LEU A 52 -2.00 -1.50 10.10
N LEU A 53 -2.90 -1.11 9.22
CA LEU A 53 -4.27 -0.72 9.57
C LEU A 53 -5.02 -1.86 10.27
N ARG A 54 -4.92 -3.09 9.75
CA ARG A 54 -5.48 -4.27 10.41
C ARG A 54 -4.81 -4.53 11.76
N GLY A 55 -3.48 -4.52 11.80
CA GLY A 55 -2.73 -4.81 13.01
C GLY A 55 -2.90 -3.77 14.13
N VAL A 56 -3.20 -2.52 13.80
CA VAL A 56 -3.57 -1.49 14.79
C VAL A 56 -4.85 -1.89 15.53
N SER A 57 -5.85 -2.38 14.81
CA SER A 57 -7.12 -2.81 15.42
C SER A 57 -6.96 -4.05 16.30
N GLU A 58 -5.96 -4.88 16.01
CA GLU A 58 -5.65 -6.14 16.73
C GLU A 58 -4.59 -5.95 17.84
N GLY A 59 -3.88 -4.81 17.87
CA GLY A 59 -2.76 -4.54 18.78
C GLY A 59 -1.46 -5.28 18.43
N VAL A 60 -1.41 -5.95 17.28
CA VAL A 60 -0.26 -6.67 16.74
C VAL A 60 -0.17 -6.52 15.23
N VAL A 61 0.99 -6.14 14.72
CA VAL A 61 1.27 -6.03 13.28
C VAL A 61 2.17 -7.18 12.85
N ASP A 62 1.78 -7.91 11.81
CA ASP A 62 2.50 -9.04 11.25
C ASP A 62 2.66 -8.86 9.73
N TYR A 63 3.78 -8.26 9.32
CA TYR A 63 4.07 -7.96 7.91
C TYR A 63 4.37 -9.21 7.05
N ALA A 64 4.54 -10.39 7.66
CA ALA A 64 4.62 -11.64 6.91
C ALA A 64 3.23 -12.09 6.44
N SER A 65 2.17 -11.75 7.19
CA SER A 65 0.77 -12.14 6.94
C SER A 65 -0.02 -11.23 5.97
N ARG A 66 0.67 -10.61 4.99
CA ARG A 66 0.04 -9.67 4.04
C ARG A 66 -0.99 -10.35 3.13
N MET A 67 -2.19 -9.77 3.04
CA MET A 67 -3.24 -10.23 2.13
C MET A 67 -2.99 -9.65 0.74
N ARG A 68 -2.60 -10.51 -0.21
CA ARG A 68 -2.29 -10.08 -1.57
C ARG A 68 -3.59 -9.83 -2.34
N ASN A 69 -3.87 -8.59 -2.70
CA ASN A 69 -5.01 -8.25 -3.53
C ASN A 69 -4.64 -8.22 -5.03
N GLU A 70 -4.98 -9.28 -5.76
CA GLU A 70 -4.65 -9.41 -7.18
C GLU A 70 -5.28 -8.33 -8.08
N GLN A 71 -6.44 -7.78 -7.70
CA GLN A 71 -7.09 -6.73 -8.49
C GLN A 71 -6.22 -5.48 -8.55
N MET A 72 -5.52 -5.19 -7.46
CA MET A 72 -4.57 -4.08 -7.38
C MET A 72 -3.38 -4.24 -8.32
N GLU A 73 -3.03 -5.46 -8.74
CA GLU A 73 -1.94 -5.68 -9.70
C GLU A 73 -2.36 -5.37 -11.15
N LYS A 74 -3.68 -5.35 -11.44
CA LYS A 74 -4.22 -5.34 -12.80
C LYS A 74 -4.97 -4.05 -13.15
N ASP A 75 -5.54 -3.38 -12.15
CA ASP A 75 -6.40 -2.22 -12.34
C ASP A 75 -5.83 -0.98 -11.62
N PRO A 76 -5.26 0.01 -12.36
CA PRO A 76 -4.76 1.24 -11.75
C PRO A 76 -5.89 2.10 -11.16
N GLY A 77 -7.13 2.02 -11.67
CA GLY A 77 -8.28 2.74 -11.11
C GLY A 77 -8.71 2.17 -9.76
N TYR A 78 -8.68 0.84 -9.63
CA TYR A 78 -8.84 0.17 -8.34
C TYR A 78 -7.74 0.59 -7.36
N ALA A 79 -6.47 0.54 -7.78
CA ALA A 79 -5.34 0.92 -6.95
C ALA A 79 -5.46 2.38 -6.44
N ARG A 80 -5.88 3.32 -7.29
CA ARG A 80 -6.14 4.71 -6.89
C ARG A 80 -7.19 4.80 -5.78
N SER A 81 -8.32 4.13 -6.00
CA SER A 81 -9.43 4.13 -5.04
C SER A 81 -9.00 3.54 -3.70
N ALA A 82 -8.20 2.47 -3.73
CA ALA A 82 -7.64 1.83 -2.56
C ALA A 82 -6.68 2.78 -1.80
N PHE A 83 -5.72 3.41 -2.49
CA PHE A 83 -4.81 4.38 -1.85
C PHE A 83 -5.52 5.60 -1.28
N HIS A 84 -6.61 6.05 -1.90
CA HIS A 84 -7.43 7.13 -1.36
C HIS A 84 -8.09 6.73 -0.03
N GLN A 85 -8.73 5.55 0.02
CA GLN A 85 -9.35 5.04 1.25
C GLN A 85 -8.31 4.81 2.35
N LEU A 86 -7.15 4.28 1.98
CA LEU A 86 -6.04 4.05 2.88
C LEU A 86 -5.54 5.36 3.51
N ALA A 87 -5.38 6.42 2.72
CA ALA A 87 -4.96 7.72 3.22
C ALA A 87 -5.94 8.26 4.26
N GLN A 88 -7.25 8.09 4.04
CA GLN A 88 -8.29 8.47 5.00
C GLN A 88 -8.18 7.67 6.30
N ALA A 89 -8.05 6.34 6.21
CA ALA A 89 -7.90 5.48 7.38
C ALA A 89 -6.65 5.82 8.21
N CYS A 90 -5.52 6.12 7.55
CA CYS A 90 -4.29 6.50 8.24
C CYS A 90 -4.41 7.82 9.03
N GLN A 91 -5.30 8.74 8.63
CA GLN A 91 -5.54 9.98 9.39
C GLN A 91 -6.17 9.72 10.75
N GLU A 92 -6.96 8.65 10.87
CA GLU A 92 -7.68 8.28 12.09
C GLU A 92 -6.79 7.58 13.12
N LEU A 93 -5.60 7.13 12.72
CA LEU A 93 -4.66 6.42 13.59
C LEU A 93 -4.12 7.30 14.72
N GLN A 94 -3.81 6.71 15.87
CA GLN A 94 -3.08 7.38 16.95
C GLN A 94 -1.59 7.01 16.85
N GLU A 95 -0.74 7.96 16.45
CA GLU A 95 0.70 7.70 16.27
C GLU A 95 1.42 7.29 17.57
N SER A 96 0.87 7.67 18.72
CA SER A 96 1.41 7.30 20.04
C SER A 96 0.91 5.95 20.55
N GLN A 97 0.04 5.25 19.81
CA GLN A 97 -0.49 3.96 20.23
C GLN A 97 0.64 2.91 20.21
N PRO A 98 0.93 2.23 21.34
CA PRO A 98 1.89 1.15 21.34
C PRO A 98 1.33 -0.05 20.56
N LEU A 99 2.18 -0.67 19.74
CA LEU A 99 1.85 -1.85 18.94
C LEU A 99 2.93 -2.92 19.13
N ASN A 100 2.50 -4.18 19.16
CA ASN A 100 3.43 -5.29 19.05
C ASN A 100 3.72 -5.53 17.57
N VAL A 101 4.98 -5.79 17.22
CA VAL A 101 5.34 -6.19 15.85
C VAL A 101 5.83 -7.62 15.91
N ARG A 102 5.13 -8.52 15.21
CA ARG A 102 5.59 -9.90 15.02
C ARG A 102 6.60 -9.90 13.88
N ALA A 103 7.86 -10.16 14.23
CA ALA A 103 8.90 -10.43 13.25
C ALA A 103 8.98 -11.95 13.04
N ASP A 104 8.92 -12.38 11.79
CA ASP A 104 9.24 -13.76 11.43
C ASP A 104 10.75 -13.83 11.16
N PHE A 105 11.47 -14.63 11.95
CA PHE A 105 12.89 -14.92 11.75
C PHE A 105 13.02 -16.33 11.18
N SER A 106 12.36 -16.58 10.06
CA SER A 106 12.51 -17.82 9.29
C SER A 106 13.69 -17.72 8.34
#